data_AF-A0A527HR48-F1
#
_entry.id   AF-A0A527HR48-F1
#
_cell.length_a   1.000
_cell.length_b   1.000
_cell.length_c   1.000
_cell.angle_alpha   90.00
_cell.angle_beta   90.00
_cell.angle_gamma   90.00
#
_symmetry.space_group_name_H-M   'P 1'
#
loop_
_entity.id
_entity.type
_entity.pdbx_description
1 polymer ?
#
loop_
_entity_poly.entity_id
_entity_poly.type
_entity_poly.pdbx_seq_one_letter_code
_entity_poly.pdbx_strand_id
1 'polypeptide(L)'
;MSDLVSVENLTIDFATNFGDVHALRGVSFSLKAGEVLGIVGESGSGKTVACRAILKLIAGNALVKSGRIMFEGSDVLAMKDADLGQLRGGQAAMIFQNPSTHLDPIMTVGRQVGEAMVVHQGISWRQANARAVGLLEDMHIKDAPRRAGAYPHE
;
A
#
# COMPACT_ATOMS: atom_id res chain seq x y z
N MET A 1 9.25 14.94 18.94
CA MET A 1 8.81 13.72 18.23
C MET A 1 8.29 14.18 16.88
N SER A 2 8.89 13.72 15.79
CA SER A 2 8.44 14.01 14.43
C SER A 2 7.30 13.06 14.04
N ASP A 3 6.40 13.52 13.18
CA ASP A 3 5.35 12.67 12.62
C ASP A 3 5.97 11.62 11.67
N LEU A 4 5.43 10.40 11.68
CA LEU A 4 5.85 9.33 10.76
C LEU A 4 5.32 9.61 9.36
N VAL A 5 4.06 10.01 9.27
CA VAL A 5 3.40 10.46 8.04
C VAL A 5 2.75 11.81 8.29
N SER A 6 2.92 12.76 7.38
CA SER A 6 2.12 13.98 7.33
C SER A 6 1.56 14.22 5.93
N VAL A 7 0.30 14.64 5.88
CA VAL A 7 -0.37 15.12 4.68
C VAL A 7 -0.72 16.58 4.92
N GLU A 8 -0.28 17.45 4.02
CA GLU A 8 -0.38 18.91 4.17
C GLU A 8 -1.10 19.51 2.97
N ASN A 9 -2.29 20.08 3.19
CA ASN A 9 -3.09 20.81 2.19
C ASN A 9 -3.24 20.07 0.84
N LEU A 10 -3.43 18.75 0.91
CA LEU A 10 -3.48 17.88 -0.26
C LEU A 10 -4.79 18.08 -1.03
N THR A 11 -4.65 18.50 -2.28
CA THR A 11 -5.75 18.64 -3.23
C THR A 11 -5.49 17.75 -4.43
N ILE A 12 -6.43 16.86 -4.73
CA ILE A 12 -6.34 15.92 -5.86
C ILE A 12 -7.65 15.98 -6.64
N ASP A 13 -7.51 16.28 -7.93
CA ASP A 13 -8.58 16.23 -8.90
C ASP A 13 -8.39 15.01 -9.82
N PHE A 14 -9.46 14.53 -10.45
CA PHE A 14 -9.38 13.53 -11.51
C PHE A 14 -9.91 14.13 -12.80
N ALA A 15 -9.08 14.09 -13.85
CA ALA A 15 -9.52 14.47 -15.18
C ALA A 15 -10.50 13.42 -15.71
N THR A 16 -11.70 13.87 -16.12
CA THR A 16 -12.72 13.02 -16.76
C THR A 16 -13.24 13.69 -18.03
N ASN A 17 -13.93 12.92 -18.88
CA ASN A 17 -14.53 13.44 -20.11
C ASN A 17 -15.64 14.50 -19.87
N PHE A 18 -16.16 14.59 -18.64
CA PHE A 18 -17.22 15.53 -18.26
C PHE A 18 -16.70 16.70 -17.40
N GLY A 19 -15.37 16.85 -17.31
CA GLY A 19 -14.70 17.84 -16.47
C GLY A 19 -13.97 17.22 -15.28
N ASP A 20 -13.31 18.06 -14.50
CA ASP A 20 -12.51 17.62 -13.36
C ASP A 20 -13.42 17.24 -12.18
N VAL A 21 -13.14 16.07 -11.57
CA VAL A 21 -13.79 15.62 -10.35
C VAL A 21 -12.87 15.88 -9.16
N HIS A 22 -13.29 16.78 -8.26
CA HIS A 22 -12.56 17.13 -7.05
C HIS A 22 -12.65 16.04 -5.99
N ALA A 23 -11.64 15.19 -5.87
CA ALA A 23 -11.64 14.07 -4.93
C ALA A 23 -11.13 14.45 -3.54
N LEU A 24 -10.09 15.29 -3.45
CA LEU A 24 -9.56 15.82 -2.18
C LEU A 24 -9.46 17.33 -2.26
N ARG A 25 -9.83 18.04 -1.20
CA ARG A 25 -9.87 19.51 -1.14
C ARG A 25 -9.11 20.00 0.09
N GLY A 26 -7.81 20.30 -0.06
CA GLY A 26 -6.98 20.85 1.02
C GLY A 26 -6.89 19.97 2.27
N VAL A 27 -6.85 18.66 2.12
CA VAL A 27 -6.86 17.72 3.26
C VAL A 27 -5.51 17.76 3.99
N SER A 28 -5.56 17.86 5.32
CA SER A 28 -4.37 17.81 6.17
C SER A 28 -4.59 16.90 7.38
N PHE A 29 -3.62 16.03 7.66
CA PHE A 29 -3.57 15.18 8.86
C PHE A 29 -2.15 14.64 9.06
N SER A 30 -1.83 14.19 10.26
CA SER A 30 -0.58 13.47 10.52
C SER A 30 -0.80 12.23 11.37
N LEU A 31 0.20 11.35 11.35
CA LEU A 31 0.22 10.09 12.06
C LEU A 31 1.59 9.92 12.71
N LYS A 32 1.62 9.68 14.02
CA LYS A 32 2.87 9.39 14.75
C LYS A 32 3.19 7.90 14.73
N ALA A 33 4.46 7.57 14.97
CA ALA A 33 4.86 6.17 15.15
C ALA A 33 4.09 5.53 16.32
N GLY A 34 3.53 4.34 16.08
CA GLY A 34 2.71 3.61 17.06
C GLY A 34 1.26 4.08 17.19
N GLU A 35 0.85 5.10 16.44
CA GLU A 35 -0.53 5.57 16.42
C GLU A 35 -1.37 4.80 15.38
N VAL A 36 -2.68 4.75 15.61
CA VAL A 36 -3.66 4.22 14.65
C VAL A 36 -4.60 5.35 14.24
N LEU A 37 -4.59 5.72 12.96
CA LEU A 37 -5.50 6.72 12.40
C LEU A 37 -6.65 6.05 11.64
N GLY A 38 -7.87 6.33 12.06
CA GLY A 38 -9.08 5.97 11.33
C GLY A 38 -9.62 7.14 10.51
N ILE A 39 -9.88 6.91 9.22
CA ILE A 39 -10.55 7.88 8.34
C ILE A 39 -11.96 7.37 8.02
N VAL A 40 -12.98 8.12 8.45
CA VAL A 40 -14.40 7.74 8.32
C VAL A 40 -15.16 8.78 7.50
N GLY A 41 -16.18 8.34 6.75
CA GLY A 41 -17.00 9.20 5.91
C GLY A 41 -17.81 8.40 4.88
N GLU A 42 -18.74 9.05 4.20
CA GLU A 42 -19.62 8.44 3.21
C GLU A 42 -18.88 7.88 1.98
N SER A 43 -19.49 6.95 1.24
CA SER A 43 -18.92 6.47 -0.02
C SER A 43 -18.64 7.64 -0.97
N GLY A 44 -17.48 7.63 -1.63
CA GLY A 44 -17.07 8.72 -2.52
C GLY A 44 -16.43 9.96 -1.85
N SER A 45 -16.36 10.03 -0.52
CA SER A 45 -15.79 11.19 0.20
C SER A 45 -14.25 11.35 0.08
N GLY A 46 -13.59 10.63 -0.82
CA GLY A 46 -12.14 10.74 -1.04
C GLY A 46 -11.24 9.89 -0.13
N LYS A 47 -11.77 9.13 0.83
CA LYS A 47 -10.96 8.32 1.79
C LYS A 47 -9.95 7.40 1.11
N THR A 48 -10.41 6.60 0.15
CA THR A 48 -9.55 5.67 -0.60
C THR A 48 -8.48 6.43 -1.39
N VAL A 49 -8.80 7.62 -1.91
CA VAL A 49 -7.84 8.48 -2.63
C VAL A 49 -6.79 9.00 -1.66
N ALA A 50 -7.18 9.50 -0.48
CA ALA A 50 -6.26 9.95 0.55
C ALA A 50 -5.29 8.84 1.00
N CYS A 51 -5.81 7.65 1.33
CA CYS A 51 -4.96 6.53 1.74
C CYS A 51 -4.00 6.08 0.63
N ARG A 52 -4.47 5.99 -0.62
CA ARG A 52 -3.63 5.61 -1.77
C ARG A 52 -2.58 6.66 -2.11
N ALA A 53 -2.90 7.95 -1.93
CA ALA A 53 -1.97 9.04 -2.18
C ALA A 53 -0.74 8.96 -1.27
N ILE A 54 -0.87 8.48 -0.02
CA ILE A 54 0.26 8.30 0.91
C ILE A 54 1.37 7.43 0.30
N LEU A 55 1.01 6.44 -0.52
CA LEU A 55 1.95 5.56 -1.22
C LEU A 55 2.15 5.94 -2.69
N LYS A 56 1.66 7.10 -3.14
CA LYS A 56 1.63 7.55 -4.54
C LYS A 56 0.99 6.49 -5.47
N LEU A 57 -0.03 5.79 -4.99
CA LEU A 57 -0.82 4.79 -5.74
C LEU A 57 -2.10 5.43 -6.33
N ILE A 58 -1.95 6.62 -6.91
CA ILE A 58 -3.05 7.37 -7.54
C ILE A 58 -3.22 6.96 -9.00
N ALA A 59 -4.44 7.08 -9.54
CA ALA A 59 -4.70 6.71 -10.93
C ALA A 59 -3.99 7.67 -11.90
N GLY A 60 -3.72 7.22 -13.13
CA GLY A 60 -2.99 8.02 -14.13
C GLY A 60 -3.68 9.32 -14.55
N ASN A 61 -5.00 9.43 -14.34
CA ASN A 61 -5.77 10.65 -14.57
C ASN A 61 -5.91 11.54 -13.32
N ALA A 62 -5.25 11.19 -12.20
CA ALA A 62 -5.21 12.01 -11.00
C ALA A 62 -4.24 13.18 -11.18
N LEU A 63 -4.67 14.37 -10.78
CA LEU A 63 -3.92 15.61 -10.83
C LEU A 63 -3.73 16.10 -9.40
N VAL A 64 -2.51 16.04 -8.89
CA VAL A 64 -2.16 16.65 -7.60
C VAL A 64 -2.03 18.16 -7.82
N LYS A 65 -3.00 18.93 -7.33
CA LYS A 65 -3.07 20.38 -7.55
C LYS A 65 -2.24 21.16 -6.54
N SER A 66 -2.19 20.67 -5.31
CA SER A 66 -1.46 21.29 -4.21
C SER A 66 -1.18 20.28 -3.10
N GLY A 67 -0.28 20.66 -2.21
CA GLY A 67 0.01 19.96 -0.97
C GLY A 67 1.23 19.06 -1.02
N ARG A 68 1.53 18.44 0.12
CA ARG A 68 2.67 17.55 0.31
C ARG A 68 2.27 16.31 1.09
N ILE A 69 3.02 15.24 0.86
CA ILE A 69 2.91 14.00 1.61
C ILE A 69 4.31 13.67 2.09
N MET A 70 4.53 13.75 3.40
CA MET A 70 5.82 13.46 4.01
C MET A 70 5.77 12.07 4.65
N PHE A 71 6.79 11.26 4.39
CA PHE A 71 7.05 10.00 5.09
C PHE A 71 8.46 10.10 5.68
N GLU A 72 8.59 10.04 7.01
CA GLU A 72 9.87 10.20 7.72
C GLU A 72 10.70 11.41 7.24
N GLY A 73 10.03 12.53 6.98
CA GLY A 73 10.65 13.77 6.51
C GLY A 73 10.97 13.83 5.01
N SER A 74 10.67 12.78 4.25
CA SER A 74 10.85 12.73 2.79
C SER A 74 9.53 12.99 2.05
N ASP A 75 9.54 13.87 1.04
CA ASP A 75 8.35 14.16 0.22
C ASP A 75 8.09 13.03 -0.78
N VAL A 76 7.02 12.26 -0.53
CA VAL A 76 6.60 11.11 -1.34
C VAL A 76 6.21 11.53 -2.76
N LEU A 77 5.64 12.72 -2.94
CA LEU A 77 5.23 13.19 -4.27
C LEU A 77 6.44 13.45 -5.16
N ALA A 78 7.56 13.87 -4.57
CA ALA A 78 8.83 14.12 -5.25
C ALA A 78 9.71 12.87 -5.44
N MET A 79 9.41 11.76 -4.77
CA MET A 79 10.18 10.51 -4.90
C MET A 79 10.17 9.97 -6.33
N LYS A 80 11.33 9.45 -6.75
CA LYS A 80 11.51 8.71 -8.02
C LYS A 80 11.06 7.26 -7.84
N ASP A 81 10.91 6.54 -8.95
CA ASP A 81 10.39 5.17 -8.93
C ASP A 81 11.22 4.20 -8.08
N ALA A 82 12.55 4.38 -8.03
CA ALA A 82 13.42 3.56 -7.19
C ALA A 82 13.13 3.77 -5.68
N ASP A 83 12.99 5.03 -5.25
CA ASP A 83 12.72 5.38 -3.85
C ASP A 83 11.30 4.94 -3.46
N LEU A 84 10.33 5.10 -4.37
CA LEU A 84 8.98 4.57 -4.19
C LEU A 84 8.96 3.05 -4.08
N GLY A 85 9.81 2.34 -4.83
CA GLY A 85 9.98 0.90 -4.73
C GLY A 85 10.50 0.47 -3.36
N GLN A 86 11.44 1.23 -2.78
CA GLN A 86 11.93 0.97 -1.42
C GLN A 86 10.87 1.25 -0.36
N LEU A 87 10.16 2.38 -0.46
CA LEU A 87 9.06 2.73 0.44
C LEU A 87 7.98 1.64 0.45
N ARG A 88 7.48 1.26 -0.73
CA ARG A 88 6.40 0.27 -0.90
C ARG A 88 6.81 -1.16 -0.58
N GLY A 89 8.10 -1.48 -0.74
CA GLY A 89 8.62 -2.83 -0.55
C GLY A 89 9.16 -3.13 0.85
N GLY A 90 9.55 -2.11 1.59
CA GLY A 90 10.25 -2.29 2.87
C GLY A 90 9.64 -1.56 4.07
N GLN A 91 8.89 -0.48 3.85
CA GLN A 91 8.51 0.43 4.94
C GLN A 91 7.00 0.60 5.08
N ALA A 92 6.25 0.57 3.97
CA ALA A 92 4.81 0.77 4.00
C ALA A 92 4.10 -0.12 2.97
N ALA A 93 3.10 -0.86 3.44
CA ALA A 93 2.30 -1.78 2.63
C ALA A 93 0.81 -1.37 2.66
N MET A 94 0.06 -1.77 1.63
CA MET A 94 -1.37 -1.53 1.55
C MET A 94 -2.13 -2.84 1.38
N ILE A 95 -3.16 -3.04 2.20
CA ILE A 95 -4.15 -4.10 2.05
C ILE A 95 -5.40 -3.47 1.42
N PHE A 96 -5.80 -3.97 0.26
CA PHE A 96 -6.97 -3.45 -0.47
C PHE A 96 -8.28 -4.09 0.00
N GLN A 97 -9.40 -3.40 -0.23
CA GLN A 97 -10.73 -3.80 0.27
C GLN A 97 -11.21 -5.18 -0.24
N ASN A 98 -10.72 -5.65 -1.39
CA ASN A 98 -11.07 -6.95 -1.97
C ASN A 98 -9.82 -7.85 -2.10
N PRO A 99 -9.39 -8.53 -1.03
CA PRO A 99 -8.13 -9.29 -1.05
C PRO A 99 -8.14 -10.45 -2.06
N SER A 100 -9.30 -11.08 -2.30
CA SER A 100 -9.43 -12.23 -3.21
C SER A 100 -9.13 -11.89 -4.67
N THR A 101 -9.35 -10.64 -5.10
CA THR A 101 -9.06 -10.20 -6.48
C THR A 101 -7.60 -9.81 -6.70
N HIS A 102 -6.78 -9.80 -5.63
CA HIS A 102 -5.38 -9.38 -5.68
C HIS A 102 -4.39 -10.55 -5.60
N LEU A 103 -4.88 -11.77 -5.40
CA LEU A 103 -4.06 -12.96 -5.54
C LEU A 103 -4.03 -13.40 -7.01
N ASP A 104 -2.82 -13.67 -7.50
CA ASP A 104 -2.61 -14.29 -8.80
C ASP A 104 -3.06 -15.76 -8.74
N PRO A 105 -4.09 -16.17 -9.51
CA PRO A 105 -4.62 -17.53 -9.46
C PRO A 105 -3.65 -18.59 -10.00
N ILE A 106 -2.61 -18.19 -10.76
CA ILE A 106 -1.60 -19.10 -11.32
C ILE A 106 -0.32 -19.15 -10.49
N MET A 107 -0.28 -18.49 -9.33
CA MET A 107 0.83 -18.57 -8.38
C MET A 107 0.39 -19.15 -7.03
N THR A 108 1.22 -20.02 -6.44
CA THR A 108 0.93 -20.54 -5.09
C THR A 108 0.99 -19.43 -4.04
N VAL A 109 0.23 -19.57 -2.96
CA VAL A 109 0.15 -18.57 -1.88
C VAL A 109 1.53 -18.24 -1.32
N GLY A 110 2.34 -19.26 -1.04
CA GLY A 110 3.69 -19.08 -0.50
C GLY A 110 4.62 -18.34 -1.46
N ARG A 111 4.47 -18.57 -2.78
CA ARG A 111 5.25 -17.88 -3.79
C ARG A 111 4.90 -16.39 -3.86
N GLN A 112 3.61 -16.06 -3.79
CA GLN A 112 3.14 -14.67 -3.78
C GLN A 112 3.60 -13.91 -2.54
N VAL A 113 3.50 -14.54 -1.36
CA VAL A 113 4.01 -13.95 -0.10
C VAL A 113 5.53 -13.78 -0.13
N GLY A 114 6.25 -14.78 -0.65
CA GLY A 114 7.71 -14.78 -0.74
C GLY A 114 8.28 -13.82 -1.78
N GLU A 115 7.55 -13.55 -2.88
CA GLU A 115 8.00 -12.71 -3.99
C GLU A 115 8.43 -11.32 -3.52
N ALA A 116 7.62 -10.68 -2.67
CA ALA A 116 7.94 -9.36 -2.11
C ALA A 116 9.29 -9.37 -1.37
N MET A 117 9.61 -10.45 -0.65
CA MET A 117 10.89 -10.58 0.06
C MET A 117 12.06 -10.81 -0.90
N VAL A 118 11.86 -11.59 -1.96
CA VAL A 118 12.90 -11.81 -2.98
C VAL A 118 13.22 -10.50 -3.70
N VAL A 119 12.18 -9.78 -4.15
CA VAL A 119 12.31 -8.54 -4.92
C VAL A 119 12.89 -7.40 -4.09
N HIS A 120 12.41 -7.23 -2.85
CA HIS A 120 12.76 -6.05 -2.04
C HIS A 120 13.85 -6.29 -0.98
N GLN A 121 14.12 -7.54 -0.60
CA GLN A 121 15.14 -7.87 0.40
C GLN A 121 16.30 -8.69 -0.16
N GLY A 122 16.23 -9.14 -1.42
CA GLY A 122 17.31 -9.86 -2.09
C GLY A 122 17.61 -11.25 -1.51
N ILE A 123 16.68 -11.84 -0.76
CA ILE A 123 16.85 -13.18 -0.18
C ILE A 123 16.57 -14.27 -1.24
N SER A 124 17.15 -15.45 -1.04
CA SER A 124 16.90 -16.58 -1.96
C SER A 124 15.45 -17.07 -1.87
N TRP A 125 14.93 -17.66 -2.96
CA TRP A 125 13.60 -18.29 -2.97
C TRP A 125 13.43 -19.35 -1.88
N ARG A 126 14.49 -20.09 -1.54
CA ARG A 126 14.46 -21.05 -0.42
C ARG A 126 14.19 -20.35 0.91
N GLN A 127 14.85 -19.23 1.18
CA GLN A 127 14.63 -18.44 2.39
C GLN A 127 13.25 -17.77 2.39
N ALA A 128 12.83 -17.22 1.25
CA ALA A 128 11.53 -16.59 1.09
C ALA A 128 10.37 -17.58 1.33
N ASN A 129 10.45 -18.80 0.79
CA ASN A 129 9.44 -19.83 1.02
C ASN A 129 9.36 -20.25 2.49
N ALA A 130 10.50 -20.42 3.17
CA ALA A 130 10.52 -20.74 4.59
C ALA A 130 9.89 -19.61 5.44
N ARG A 131 10.19 -18.34 5.11
CA ARG A 131 9.57 -17.19 5.78
C ARG A 131 8.09 -17.06 5.48
N ALA A 132 7.65 -17.34 4.25
CA ALA A 132 6.25 -17.32 3.87
C ALA A 132 5.45 -18.32 4.71
N VAL A 133 5.96 -19.55 4.90
CA VAL A 133 5.32 -20.54 5.79
C VAL A 133 5.24 -20.00 7.22
N GLY A 134 6.33 -19.46 7.76
CA GLY A 134 6.33 -18.87 9.11
C GLY A 134 5.32 -17.74 9.28
N LEU A 135 5.16 -16.87 8.29
CA LEU A 135 4.13 -15.81 8.33
C LEU A 135 2.71 -16.39 8.36
N LEU A 136 2.44 -17.45 7.60
CA LEU A 136 1.14 -18.11 7.64
C LEU A 136 0.88 -18.75 9.02
N GLU A 137 1.93 -19.29 9.67
CA GLU A 137 1.86 -19.82 11.05
C GLU A 137 1.58 -18.72 12.08
N ASP A 138 2.27 -17.58 11.97
CA ASP A 138 2.07 -16.39 12.81
C ASP A 138 0.63 -15.85 12.67
N MET A 139 0.04 -15.96 11.47
CA MET A 139 -1.36 -15.63 11.20
C MET A 139 -2.35 -16.74 11.62
N HIS A 140 -1.86 -17.82 12.22
CA HIS A 140 -2.64 -18.98 12.65
C HIS A 140 -3.42 -19.67 11.51
N ILE A 141 -2.89 -19.64 10.29
CA ILE A 141 -3.45 -20.38 9.15
C ILE A 141 -3.16 -21.87 9.35
N LYS A 142 -4.24 -22.66 9.37
CA LYS A 142 -4.16 -24.12 9.54
C LYS A 142 -3.34 -24.76 8.42
N ASP A 143 -2.42 -25.65 8.81
CA ASP A 143 -1.59 -26.42 7.89
C ASP A 143 -0.83 -25.50 6.91
N ALA A 144 -0.13 -24.52 7.48
CA ALA A 144 0.61 -23.49 6.77
C ALA A 144 1.55 -24.02 5.68
N PRO A 145 2.34 -25.11 5.88
CA PRO A 145 3.16 -25.67 4.82
C PRO A 145 2.34 -26.11 3.60
N ARG A 146 1.20 -26.79 3.82
CA ARG A 146 0.30 -27.19 2.74
C ARG A 146 -0.34 -25.97 2.07
N ARG A 147 -0.82 -25.00 2.86
CA ARG A 147 -1.46 -23.77 2.34
C ARG A 147 -0.49 -22.90 1.55
N ALA A 148 0.78 -22.84 1.93
CA ALA A 148 1.81 -22.15 1.14
C ALA A 148 2.00 -22.79 -0.25
N GLY A 149 1.83 -24.10 -0.35
CA GLY A 149 1.88 -24.84 -1.62
C GLY A 149 0.60 -24.78 -2.46
N ALA A 150 -0.51 -24.32 -1.90
CA ALA A 150 -1.80 -24.24 -2.56
C ALA A 150 -1.91 -23.01 -3.47
N TYR A 151 -2.71 -23.12 -4.52
CA TYR A 151 -3.19 -21.98 -5.29
C TYR A 151 -4.34 -21.27 -4.56
N PRO A 152 -4.63 -19.99 -4.86
CA PRO A 152 -5.64 -19.22 -4.12
C PRO A 152 -7.05 -19.82 -4.07
N HIS A 153 -7.37 -20.73 -4.99
CA HIS A 153 -8.68 -21.37 -5.09
C HIS A 153 -8.79 -22.71 -4.33
N GLU A 154 -7.71 -23.17 -3.69
CA GLU A 154 -7.61 -24.47 -2.97
C GLU A 154 -7.56 -24.29 -1.43
#